data_AF-A0A9D0Z6C3-F1
#
_entry.id   AF-A0A9D0Z6C3-F1
#
_cell.length_a   1.000
_cell.length_b   1.000
_cell.length_c   1.000
_cell.angle_alpha   90.00
_cell.angle_beta   90.00
_cell.angle_gamma   90.00
#
_symmetry.space_group_name_H-M   'P 1'
#
loop_
_entity.id
_entity.type
_entity.pdbx_description
1 polymer ?
#
loop_
_entity_poly.entity_id
_entity_poly.type
_entity_poly.pdbx_seq_one_letter_code
_entity_poly.pdbx_strand_id
1 'polypeptide(L)' 'MVFETIANLIAERNDCDASEIKRETTFQDLGIDSLDTVEMLMDLEDQLGMEIELDQKVETVGDLVDFIESKQG' A
#
# COMPACT_ATOMS: atom_id res chain seq x y z
N MET A 1 9.09 1.77 -8.40
CA MET A 1 7.84 2.25 -9.04
C MET A 1 6.61 1.82 -8.24
N VAL A 2 6.61 0.60 -7.67
CA VAL A 2 5.52 0.11 -6.80
C VAL A 2 5.28 1.04 -5.61
N PHE A 3 6.35 1.55 -4.97
CA PHE A 3 6.22 2.55 -3.91
C PHE A 3 5.42 3.79 -4.34
N GLU A 4 5.69 4.34 -5.52
CA GLU A 4 5.03 5.56 -5.99
C GLU A 4 3.55 5.29 -6.31
N THR A 5 3.23 4.13 -6.89
CA THR A 5 1.83 3.72 -7.11
C THR A 5 1.08 3.62 -5.79
N ILE A 6 1.66 2.94 -4.80
CA ILE A 6 1.07 2.78 -3.47
C ILE A 6 0.93 4.13 -2.76
N ALA A 7 1.99 4.92 -2.74
CA ALA A 7 1.99 6.23 -2.10
C ALA A 7 0.96 7.17 -2.74
N ASN A 8 0.86 7.21 -4.08
CA ASN A 8 -0.16 8.00 -4.76
C ASN A 8 -1.57 7.52 -4.44
N LEU A 9 -1.82 6.21 -4.45
CA LEU A 9 -3.13 5.64 -4.12
C LEU A 9 -3.56 6.02 -2.71
N ILE A 10 -2.65 5.89 -1.73
CA ILE A 10 -2.93 6.27 -0.35
C ILE A 10 -3.11 7.79 -0.22
N ALA A 11 -2.29 8.58 -0.90
CA ALA A 11 -2.37 10.04 -0.89
C ALA A 11 -3.72 10.54 -1.43
N GLU A 12 -4.20 9.97 -2.54
CA GLU A 12 -5.52 10.26 -3.09
C GLU A 12 -6.66 9.86 -2.14
N ARG A 13 -6.54 8.72 -1.45
CA ARG A 13 -7.55 8.26 -0.49
C ARG A 13 -7.65 9.15 0.75
N ASN A 14 -6.50 9.59 1.25
CA ASN A 14 -6.39 10.35 2.50
C ASN A 14 -6.34 11.87 2.32
N ASP A 15 -6.51 12.36 1.09
CA ASP A 15 -6.41 13.78 0.75
C ASP A 15 -5.11 14.40 1.29
N CYS A 16 -4.00 13.65 1.20
CA CYS A 16 -2.68 14.06 1.67
C CYS A 16 -1.66 14.05 0.53
N ASP A 17 -0.47 14.62 0.77
CA ASP A 17 0.58 14.65 -0.25
C ASP A 17 1.37 13.34 -0.23
N ALA A 18 1.57 12.70 -1.38
CA ALA A 18 2.40 11.49 -1.50
C ALA A 18 3.83 11.71 -1.00
N SER A 19 4.30 12.96 -0.97
CA SER A 19 5.59 13.36 -0.40
C SER A 19 5.66 13.19 1.13
N GLU A 20 4.52 13.20 1.82
CA GLU A 20 4.43 12.97 3.26
C GLU A 20 4.46 11.48 3.61
N ILE A 21 4.17 10.62 2.62
CA ILE A 21 4.20 9.17 2.78
C ILE A 21 5.65 8.68 2.65
N LYS A 22 6.13 8.05 3.71
CA LYS A 22 7.45 7.41 3.75
C LYS A 22 7.27 5.91 3.87
N ARG A 23 8.32 5.17 3.53
CA ARG A 23 8.37 3.72 3.81
C ARG A 23 8.16 3.39 5.28
N GLU A 24 8.56 4.29 6.17
CA GLU A 24 8.44 4.17 7.63
C GLU A 24 7.04 4.48 8.14
N THR A 25 6.20 5.13 7.33
CA THR A 25 4.85 5.53 7.71
C THR A 25 3.98 4.29 7.88
N THR A 26 3.25 4.21 8.98
CA THR A 26 2.32 3.10 9.23
C THR A 26 0.96 3.36 8.59
N PHE A 27 0.27 2.30 8.20
CA PHE A 27 -1.12 2.42 7.72
C PHE A 27 -2.03 3.06 8.78
N GLN A 28 -1.80 2.78 10.06
CA GLN A 28 -2.51 3.43 11.16
C GLN A 28 -2.27 4.94 11.25
N ASP A 29 -1.04 5.42 10.99
CA ASP A 29 -0.74 6.86 11.01
C ASP A 29 -1.47 7.60 9.87
N LEU A 30 -1.71 6.89 8.76
CA LEU A 30 -2.49 7.35 7.63
C LEU A 30 -4.00 7.19 7.85
N GLY A 31 -4.44 6.69 9.02
CA GLY A 31 -5.85 6.45 9.29
C GLY A 31 -6.45 5.29 8.49
N ILE A 32 -5.61 4.47 7.84
CA ILE A 32 -6.02 3.27 7.11
C ILE A 32 -6.25 2.16 8.12
N ASP A 33 -7.47 1.65 8.14
CA ASP A 33 -7.84 0.50 8.94
C ASP A 33 -7.69 -0.83 8.16
N SER A 34 -8.05 -1.94 8.80
CA SER A 34 -7.97 -3.25 8.15
C SER A 34 -8.91 -3.40 6.95
N LEU A 35 -10.04 -2.67 6.91
CA LEU A 35 -10.98 -2.69 5.79
C LEU A 35 -10.44 -1.88 4.62
N ASP A 36 -9.94 -0.67 4.90
CA ASP A 36 -9.29 0.19 3.90
C ASP A 36 -8.09 -0.51 3.25
N THR A 37 -7.31 -1.23 4.05
CA THR A 37 -6.20 -2.04 3.56
C THR A 37 -6.68 -3.10 2.56
N VAL A 38 -7.79 -3.80 2.85
CA VAL A 38 -8.34 -4.82 1.93
C VAL A 38 -8.80 -4.22 0.61
N GLU A 39 -9.50 -3.09 0.65
CA GLU A 39 -9.94 -2.39 -0.58
C GLU A 39 -8.74 -1.90 -1.39
N MET A 40 -7.73 -1.34 -0.73
CA MET A 40 -6.51 -0.87 -1.37
C MET A 40 -5.73 -2.02 -2.04
N LEU A 41 -5.69 -3.20 -1.40
CA LEU A 41 -5.08 -4.40 -1.99
C LEU A 41 -5.84 -4.82 -3.25
N MET A 42 -7.17 -4.84 -3.23
CA MET A 42 -7.96 -5.16 -4.42
C MET A 42 -7.69 -4.20 -5.59
N ASP A 43 -7.61 -2.89 -5.31
CA ASP A 43 -7.25 -1.89 -6.33
C ASP A 43 -5.84 -2.14 -6.90
N LEU A 44 -4.89 -2.50 -6.04
CA LEU A 44 -3.52 -2.84 -6.45
C LEU A 44 -3.47 -4.15 -7.24
N GLU A 45 -4.23 -5.16 -6.85
CA GLU A 45 -4.34 -6.45 -7.56
C GLU A 45 -4.83 -6.23 -9.00
N ASP A 46 -5.87 -5.42 -9.17
CA ASP A 46 -6.42 -5.06 -10.49
C ASP A 46 -5.43 -4.22 -11.31
N GLN A 47 -4.75 -3.24 -10.70
CA GLN A 47 -3.76 -2.41 -11.40
C GLN A 47 -2.52 -3.18 -11.83
N LEU A 48 -2.02 -4.07 -10.97
CA LEU A 48 -0.80 -4.83 -11.19
C LEU A 48 -1.07 -6.14 -11.94
N GLY A 49 -2.33 -6.57 -12.01
CA GLY A 49 -2.74 -7.82 -12.63
C GLY A 49 -2.20 -9.05 -11.90
N MET A 50 -2.06 -8.97 -10.58
CA MET A 50 -1.49 -10.03 -9.74
C MET A 50 -2.30 -10.18 -8.45
N GLU A 51 -2.26 -11.37 -7.85
CA GLU A 51 -2.93 -11.66 -6.58
C GLU A 51 -1.99 -11.33 -5.41
N ILE A 52 -2.47 -10.53 -4.45
CA ILE A 52 -1.72 -10.03 -3.30
C ILE A 52 -2.35 -10.64 -2.03
N GLU A 53 -2.03 -11.91 -1.78
CA GLU A 53 -2.40 -12.57 -0.53
C GLU A 53 -1.45 -12.13 0.59
N LEU A 54 -1.90 -11.22 1.46
CA LEU A 54 -1.18 -10.89 2.70
C LEU A 54 -1.30 -12.07 3.69
N ASP A 55 -0.25 -12.89 3.75
CA ASP A 55 -0.09 -13.95 4.75
C ASP A 55 0.31 -13.41 6.14
N GLN A 56 0.86 -12.20 6.15
CA GLN A 56 1.34 -11.49 7.32
C GLN A 56 0.75 -10.08 7.38
N LYS A 57 0.67 -9.56 8.61
CA LYS A 57 0.17 -8.22 8.85
C LYS A 57 1.21 -7.21 8.35
N VAL A 58 0.86 -6.40 7.36
CA VAL A 58 1.66 -5.25 6.94
C VAL A 58 1.36 -4.10 7.88
N GLU A 59 2.40 -3.51 8.47
CA GLU A 59 2.25 -2.38 9.39
C GLU A 59 2.68 -1.07 8.71
N THR A 60 3.73 -1.12 7.89
CA THR A 60 4.25 0.05 7.17
C THR A 60 4.00 -0.01 5.68
N VAL A 61 3.98 1.17 5.05
CA VAL A 61 3.92 1.29 3.59
C VAL A 61 5.12 0.59 2.95
N GLY A 62 6.30 0.65 3.58
CA GLY A 62 7.49 -0.06 3.14
C GLY A 62 7.29 -1.58 3.07
N ASP A 63 6.68 -2.17 4.10
CA ASP A 63 6.44 -3.62 4.14
C ASP A 63 5.57 -4.08 2.98
N LEU A 64 4.49 -3.34 2.69
CA LEU A 64 3.59 -3.66 1.59
C LEU A 64 4.30 -3.52 0.23
N VAL A 65 5.08 -2.46 0.06
CA VAL A 65 5.84 -2.23 -1.18
C VAL A 65 6.85 -3.34 -1.40
N ASP A 66 7.63 -3.68 -0.38
CA ASP A 66 8.65 -4.72 -0.48
C ASP A 66 8.01 -6.09 -0.73
N PHE A 67 6.84 -6.36 -0.12
CA PHE A 67 6.05 -7.56 -0.40
C PHE A 67 5.65 -7.65 -1.87
N ILE A 68 5.06 -6.58 -2.43
CA ILE A 68 4.61 -6.57 -3.82
C ILE A 68 5.80 -6.63 -4.78
N GLU A 69 6.86 -5.85 -4.54
CA GLU A 69 8.09 -5.89 -5.35
C GLU A 69 8.72 -7.30 -5.34
N SER A 70 8.65 -8.03 -4.21
CA SER A 70 9.14 -9.41 -4.13
C SER A 70 8.33 -10.42 -4.96
N LYS A 71 7.04 -10.12 -5.22
CA LYS A 71 6.13 -10.97 -6.00
C LYS A 71 6.14 -10.61 -7.49
N GLN A 72 6.50 -9.37 -7.83
CA GLN A 72 6.64 -8.88 -9.19
C GLN A 72 7.98 -9.26 -9.86
N GLY A 73 8.91 -9.85 -9.10
CA GLY A 73 10.24 -10.28 -9.53
C GLY A 73 10.31 -11.68 -10.15
#